data_AF-A0A6P0IY52-F1
#
_entry.id   AF-A0A6P0IY52-F1
#
_cell.length_a   1.000
_cell.length_b   1.000
_cell.length_c   1.000
_cell.angle_alpha   90.00
_cell.angle_beta   90.00
_cell.angle_gamma   90.00
#
_symmetry.space_group_name_H-M   'P 1'
#
loop_
_entity.id
_entity.type
_entity.pdbx_description
1 polymer ?
#
loop_
_entity_poly.entity_id
_entity_poly.type
_entity_poly.pdbx_seq_one_letter_code
_entity_poly.pdbx_strand_id
1 'polypeptide(L)'
;MADQIQTPHSGYHWDGKSDRFFEGWYYRVTLPSCGQTFAFMYSIEDPIGGQPSSGGSAQILGPDDQYLCRTFPHLEQFWGSSESLGLGHWGKTKLQITPQYLDPDKFEYQIKEGYQATATLNQGFIRD
;
A
#
# COMPACT_ATOMS: atom_id res chain seq x y z
N MET A 1 -13.45 -22.34 15.95
CA MET A 1 -12.59 -21.17 15.66
C MET A 1 -12.77 -20.90 14.19
N ALA A 2 -13.29 -19.74 13.79
CA ALA A 2 -13.43 -19.42 12.38
C ALA A 2 -12.02 -19.28 11.81
N ASP A 3 -11.66 -20.10 10.82
CA ASP A 3 -10.50 -19.86 9.98
C ASP A 3 -10.65 -18.45 9.40
N GLN A 4 -9.81 -17.52 9.87
CA GLN A 4 -9.70 -16.20 9.26
C GLN A 4 -9.10 -16.44 7.87
N ILE A 5 -9.96 -16.46 6.85
CA ILE A 5 -9.54 -16.50 5.46
C ILE A 5 -8.78 -15.20 5.21
N GLN A 6 -7.45 -15.27 5.27
CA GLN A 6 -6.57 -14.17 4.94
C GLN A 6 -6.58 -13.98 3.43
N THR A 7 -6.51 -12.74 2.94
CA THR A 7 -6.14 -12.49 1.56
C THR A 7 -4.79 -13.17 1.29
N PRO A 8 -4.68 -14.05 0.28
CA PRO A 8 -3.43 -14.72 -0.03
C PRO A 8 -2.45 -13.68 -0.58
N HIS A 9 -1.58 -13.23 0.31
CA HIS A 9 -0.45 -12.37 0.02
C HIS A 9 0.71 -12.93 0.83
N SER A 10 1.74 -13.38 0.14
CA SER A 10 2.89 -14.06 0.73
C SER A 10 3.91 -13.07 1.32
N GLY A 11 3.46 -11.87 1.68
CA GLY A 11 4.32 -10.77 2.07
C GLY A 11 4.96 -10.05 0.88
N TYR A 12 5.78 -9.07 1.21
CA TYR A 12 6.61 -8.29 0.31
C TYR A 12 7.95 -9.00 0.09
N HIS A 13 8.35 -9.19 -1.18
CA HIS A 13 9.45 -10.11 -1.53
C HIS A 13 10.79 -9.44 -1.80
N TRP A 14 10.89 -8.11 -1.66
CA TRP A 14 12.18 -7.45 -1.89
C TRP A 14 13.17 -7.86 -0.79
N ASP A 15 14.32 -8.38 -1.23
CA ASP A 15 15.34 -8.96 -0.35
C ASP A 15 16.47 -7.97 0.01
N GLY A 16 16.33 -6.70 -0.37
CA GLY A 16 17.33 -5.66 -0.11
C GLY A 16 18.46 -5.59 -1.15
N LYS A 17 18.47 -6.46 -2.18
CA LYS A 17 19.53 -6.47 -3.19
C LYS A 17 19.33 -5.40 -4.26
N SER A 18 20.43 -5.09 -4.95
CA SER A 18 20.53 -4.09 -6.03
C SER A 18 20.18 -4.57 -7.42
N ASP A 19 19.74 -5.82 -7.56
CA ASP A 19 19.20 -6.30 -8.82
C ASP A 19 17.88 -5.58 -9.14
N ARG A 20 17.52 -5.53 -10.43
CA ARG A 20 16.24 -4.97 -10.87
C ARG A 20 15.10 -5.69 -10.16
N PHE A 21 14.19 -4.92 -9.59
CA PHE A 21 13.07 -5.45 -8.83
C PHE A 21 11.76 -4.82 -9.29
N PHE A 22 10.75 -5.66 -9.45
CA PHE A 22 9.38 -5.23 -9.64
C PHE A 22 8.47 -6.15 -8.85
N GLU A 23 7.59 -5.57 -8.06
CA GLU A 23 6.49 -6.28 -7.45
C GLU A 23 5.22 -5.46 -7.59
N GLY A 24 4.14 -6.11 -8.00
CA GLY A 24 2.82 -5.51 -7.98
C GLY A 24 1.77 -6.53 -7.61
N TRP A 25 0.79 -6.10 -6.84
CA TRP A 25 -0.34 -6.92 -6.45
C TRP A 25 -1.64 -6.15 -6.62
N TYR A 26 -2.71 -6.90 -6.78
CA TYR A 26 -4.07 -6.38 -6.72
C TYR A 26 -4.90 -7.21 -5.75
N TYR A 27 -5.85 -6.57 -5.08
CA TYR A 27 -6.85 -7.25 -4.28
C TYR A 27 -8.15 -6.45 -4.27
N ARG A 28 -9.25 -7.15 -4.02
CA ARG A 28 -10.59 -6.54 -3.93
C ARG A 28 -10.82 -6.02 -2.52
N VAL A 29 -11.24 -4.76 -2.41
CA VAL A 29 -11.73 -4.16 -1.18
C VAL A 29 -13.25 -4.07 -1.25
N THR A 30 -13.93 -4.50 -0.19
CA THR A 30 -15.38 -4.39 -0.05
C THR A 30 -15.68 -3.43 1.09
N LEU A 31 -16.46 -2.39 0.83
CA LEU A 31 -17.00 -1.50 1.85
C LEU A 31 -18.22 -2.18 2.49
N PRO A 32 -18.14 -2.65 3.74
CA PRO A 32 -19.21 -3.46 4.34
C PRO A 32 -20.51 -2.66 4.55
N SER A 33 -20.42 -1.34 4.71
CA SER A 33 -21.57 -0.46 4.97
C SER A 33 -22.51 -0.32 3.77
N CYS A 34 -21.98 -0.37 2.54
CA CYS A 34 -22.76 -0.17 1.30
C CYS A 34 -22.62 -1.33 0.30
N GLY A 35 -21.80 -2.34 0.58
CA GLY A 35 -21.56 -3.49 -0.30
C GLY A 35 -20.80 -3.16 -1.59
N GLN A 36 -20.35 -1.91 -1.76
CA GLN A 36 -19.54 -1.52 -2.92
C GLN A 36 -18.17 -2.18 -2.86
N THR A 37 -17.67 -2.60 -4.02
CA THR A 37 -16.35 -3.22 -4.15
C THR A 37 -15.51 -2.49 -5.17
N PHE A 38 -14.22 -2.36 -4.89
CA PHE A 38 -13.26 -1.76 -5.81
C PHE A 38 -11.95 -2.56 -5.79
N ALA A 39 -11.15 -2.44 -6.85
CA ALA A 39 -9.83 -3.04 -6.89
C ALA A 39 -8.80 -2.04 -6.37
N PHE A 40 -7.99 -2.47 -5.41
CA PHE A 40 -6.80 -1.76 -4.97
C PHE A 40 -5.58 -2.48 -5.54
N MET A 41 -4.69 -1.74 -6.17
CA MET A 41 -3.44 -2.24 -6.73
C MET A 41 -2.28 -1.40 -6.19
N TYR A 42 -1.16 -2.06 -5.91
CA TYR A 42 0.11 -1.36 -5.71
C TYR A 42 1.17 -1.94 -6.61
N SER A 43 2.18 -1.13 -6.91
CA SER A 43 3.42 -1.60 -7.51
C SER A 43 4.62 -0.89 -6.89
N ILE A 44 5.75 -1.57 -6.83
CA ILE A 44 7.05 -1.04 -6.45
C ILE A 44 8.06 -1.46 -7.51
N GLU A 45 8.82 -0.50 -8.01
CA GLU A 45 9.90 -0.69 -8.97
C GLU A 45 11.21 -0.14 -8.40
N ASP A 46 12.25 -0.97 -8.40
CA ASP A 46 13.60 -0.67 -7.92
C ASP A 46 13.64 0.10 -6.57
N PRO A 47 13.35 -0.57 -5.44
CA PRO A 47 13.23 0.01 -4.09
C PRO A 47 14.44 0.82 -3.60
N ILE A 48 15.64 0.51 -4.13
CA ILE A 48 16.88 1.23 -3.82
C ILE A 48 16.86 2.68 -4.33
N GLY A 49 16.03 2.97 -5.32
CA GLY A 49 15.97 4.29 -5.93
C GLY A 49 17.12 4.55 -6.90
N GLY A 50 17.18 5.79 -7.37
CA GLY A 50 18.27 6.28 -8.23
C GLY A 50 18.14 5.94 -9.72
N GLN A 51 17.14 5.15 -10.11
CA GLN A 51 16.82 4.92 -11.52
C GLN A 51 15.63 5.80 -11.97
N PRO A 52 15.55 6.20 -13.25
CA PRO A 52 14.38 6.91 -13.78
C PRO A 52 13.06 6.16 -13.61
N SER A 53 13.12 4.83 -13.54
CA SER A 53 11.96 3.96 -13.33
C SER A 53 11.71 3.61 -11.86
N SER A 54 12.56 4.05 -10.93
CA SER A 54 12.36 3.78 -9.50
C SER A 54 11.13 4.52 -8.98
N GLY A 55 10.25 3.81 -8.29
CA GLY A 55 9.11 4.41 -7.64
C GLY A 55 8.05 3.40 -7.26
N GLY A 56 7.00 3.88 -6.61
CA GLY A 56 5.81 3.12 -6.33
C GLY A 56 4.61 3.67 -7.07
N SER A 57 3.56 2.87 -7.20
CA SER A 57 2.24 3.37 -7.57
C SER A 57 1.16 2.73 -6.71
N ALA A 58 0.09 3.48 -6.47
CA ALA A 58 -1.20 2.93 -6.03
C ALA A 58 -2.23 3.27 -7.08
N GLN A 59 -3.01 2.25 -7.46
CA GLN A 59 -4.07 2.37 -8.43
C GLN A 59 -5.36 1.85 -7.81
N ILE A 60 -6.45 2.55 -8.08
CA ILE A 60 -7.77 2.25 -7.55
C ILE A 60 -8.74 2.26 -8.72
N LEU A 61 -9.34 1.10 -9.00
CA LEU A 61 -10.52 0.99 -9.87
C LEU A 61 -11.74 1.08 -8.95
N GLY A 62 -12.14 2.31 -8.68
CA GLY A 62 -13.17 2.70 -7.73
C GLY A 62 -14.59 2.39 -8.21
N PRO A 63 -15.59 2.73 -7.37
CA PRO A 63 -16.99 2.70 -7.79
C PRO A 63 -17.23 3.53 -9.06
N ASP A 64 -18.26 3.15 -9.82
CA ASP A 64 -18.69 3.87 -11.02
C ASP A 64 -17.59 4.05 -12.09
N ASP A 65 -16.74 3.02 -12.25
CA ASP A 65 -15.62 2.99 -13.21
C ASP A 65 -14.60 4.13 -13.02
N GLN A 66 -14.56 4.74 -11.84
CA GLN A 66 -13.56 5.75 -11.51
C GLN A 66 -12.17 5.11 -11.43
N TYR A 67 -11.19 5.78 -12.01
CA TYR A 67 -9.79 5.36 -11.94
C TYR A 67 -8.94 6.44 -11.29
N LEU A 68 -8.25 6.06 -10.22
CA LEU A 68 -7.25 6.87 -9.55
C LEU A 68 -5.90 6.16 -9.68
N CYS A 69 -4.90 6.85 -10.19
CA CYS A 69 -3.52 6.39 -10.22
C CYS A 69 -2.62 7.46 -9.61
N ARG A 70 -1.87 7.09 -8.58
CA ARG A 70 -0.85 7.96 -7.99
C ARG A 70 0.48 7.25 -7.96
N THR A 71 1.50 7.95 -8.46
CA THR A 71 2.90 7.53 -8.34
C THR A 71 3.50 8.14 -7.08
N PHE A 72 4.33 7.37 -6.40
CA PHE A 72 5.08 7.81 -5.23
C PHE A 72 6.57 7.63 -5.52
N PRO A 73 7.31 8.70 -5.87
CA PRO A 73 8.74 8.59 -6.18
C PRO A 73 9.59 8.31 -4.93
N HIS A 74 9.05 8.60 -3.75
CA HIS A 74 9.70 8.45 -2.45
C HIS A 74 9.45 7.04 -1.89
N LEU A 75 10.27 6.07 -2.31
CA LEU A 75 10.20 4.68 -1.84
C LEU A 75 10.67 4.51 -0.39
N GLU A 76 11.45 5.45 0.13
CA GLU A 76 11.83 5.51 1.54
C GLU A 76 10.64 5.75 2.48
N GLN A 77 9.46 6.09 1.92
CA GLN A 77 8.19 6.22 2.63
C GLN A 77 7.30 4.98 2.52
N PHE A 78 7.74 3.94 1.80
CA PHE A 78 7.03 2.67 1.66
C PHE A 78 7.50 1.66 2.73
N TRP A 79 6.57 0.82 3.18
CA TRP A 79 6.87 -0.37 3.98
C TRP A 79 6.04 -1.55 3.50
N GLY A 80 6.59 -2.75 3.67
CA GLY A 80 5.93 -4.01 3.37
C GLY A 80 6.36 -5.10 4.36
N SER A 81 5.40 -5.87 4.86
CA SER A 81 5.62 -7.05 5.71
C SER A 81 6.07 -8.21 4.86
N SER A 82 7.12 -8.92 5.24
CA SER A 82 7.60 -10.13 4.56
C SER A 82 6.78 -11.40 4.88
N GLU A 83 5.84 -11.32 5.82
CA GLU A 83 5.17 -12.51 6.37
C GLU A 83 3.71 -12.66 5.92
N SER A 84 3.05 -11.56 5.56
CA SER A 84 1.61 -11.53 5.27
C SER A 84 1.22 -10.26 4.53
N LEU A 85 -0.06 -10.13 4.15
CA LEU A 85 -0.60 -8.87 3.65
C LEU A 85 -0.41 -7.78 4.71
N GLY A 86 0.55 -6.91 4.47
CA GLY A 86 0.88 -5.76 5.29
C GLY A 86 1.74 -4.83 4.48
N LEU A 87 1.22 -3.66 4.13
CA LEU A 87 1.96 -2.69 3.34
C LEU A 87 1.40 -1.29 3.49
N GLY A 88 2.18 -0.29 3.16
CA GLY A 88 1.70 1.07 3.11
C GLY A 88 2.73 2.06 2.58
N HIS A 89 2.24 3.25 2.28
CA HIS A 89 3.04 4.39 1.87
C HIS A 89 2.64 5.62 2.68
N TRP A 90 3.64 6.32 3.23
CA TRP A 90 3.45 7.58 3.93
C TRP A 90 3.68 8.77 2.99
N GLY A 91 2.62 9.26 2.35
CA GLY A 91 2.70 10.36 1.39
C GLY A 91 3.01 11.72 2.02
N LYS A 92 2.18 12.17 2.97
CA LYS A 92 2.37 13.43 3.71
C LYS A 92 2.31 13.19 5.20
N THR A 93 3.44 13.37 5.87
CA THR A 93 3.54 13.24 7.33
C THR A 93 4.64 14.15 7.90
N LYS A 94 4.59 14.40 9.21
CA LYS A 94 5.67 15.05 9.97
C LYS A 94 6.54 14.04 10.71
N LEU A 95 6.20 12.75 10.67
CA LEU A 95 6.99 11.70 11.29
C LEU A 95 8.39 11.65 10.66
N GLN A 96 9.41 11.48 11.51
CA GLN A 96 10.82 11.40 11.13
C GLN A 96 11.40 10.04 11.53
N ILE A 97 10.58 9.00 11.39
CA ILE A 97 10.95 7.60 11.68
C ILE A 97 10.82 6.79 10.40
N THR A 98 11.45 5.62 10.37
CA THR A 98 11.27 4.67 9.26
C THR A 98 9.79 4.27 9.12
N PRO A 99 9.25 4.24 7.89
CA PRO A 99 7.90 3.77 7.65
C PRO A 99 7.69 2.36 8.18
N GLN A 100 6.54 2.17 8.78
CA GLN A 100 6.11 0.92 9.37
C GLN A 100 4.59 0.93 9.49
N TYR A 101 4.03 -0.21 9.87
CA TYR A 101 2.64 -0.25 10.29
C TYR A 101 2.41 0.72 11.46
N LEU A 102 1.33 1.50 11.37
CA LEU A 102 0.83 2.30 12.48
C LEU A 102 -0.55 1.78 12.86
N ASP A 103 -0.86 1.80 14.16
CA ASP A 103 -2.23 1.59 14.60
C ASP A 103 -3.21 2.50 13.85
N PRO A 104 -4.43 2.03 13.51
CA PRO A 104 -5.35 2.73 12.62
C PRO A 104 -5.55 4.21 12.97
N ASP A 105 -5.84 4.50 14.24
CA ASP A 105 -6.08 5.85 14.74
C ASP A 105 -4.82 6.74 14.66
N LYS A 106 -3.65 6.13 14.92
CA LYS A 106 -2.37 6.84 14.83
C LYS A 106 -2.04 7.16 13.38
N PHE A 107 -2.30 6.23 12.46
CA PHE A 107 -2.12 6.47 11.03
C PHE A 107 -3.02 7.63 10.57
N GLU A 108 -4.32 7.60 10.89
CA GLU A 108 -5.27 8.65 10.50
C GLU A 108 -4.87 10.03 11.05
N TYR A 109 -4.35 10.05 12.28
CA TYR A 109 -3.86 11.29 12.88
C TYR A 109 -2.55 11.79 12.25
N GLN A 110 -1.59 10.92 11.94
CA GLN A 110 -0.22 11.28 11.55
C GLN A 110 0.01 11.36 10.04
N ILE A 111 -0.72 10.59 9.25
CA ILE A 111 -0.53 10.43 7.80
C ILE A 111 -1.67 11.16 7.08
N LYS A 112 -1.37 12.34 6.54
CA LYS A 112 -2.37 13.22 5.90
C LYS A 112 -2.67 12.83 4.47
N GLU A 113 -1.71 12.21 3.80
CA GLU A 113 -1.88 11.55 2.50
C GLU A 113 -1.03 10.27 2.52
N GLY A 114 -1.54 9.19 1.97
CA GLY A 114 -0.92 7.87 2.06
C GLY A 114 -1.96 6.77 2.29
N TYR A 115 -1.50 5.54 2.36
CA TYR A 115 -2.35 4.37 2.61
C TYR A 115 -1.63 3.32 3.44
N GLN A 116 -2.41 2.48 4.10
CA GLN A 116 -1.93 1.22 4.62
C GLN A 116 -3.01 0.15 4.49
N ALA A 117 -2.56 -1.09 4.30
CA ALA A 117 -3.42 -2.24 4.20
C ALA A 117 -2.83 -3.44 4.92
N THR A 118 -3.71 -4.21 5.54
CA THR A 118 -3.45 -5.54 6.08
C THR A 118 -4.53 -6.50 5.58
N ALA A 119 -4.49 -7.75 6.03
CA ALA A 119 -5.53 -8.73 5.75
C ALA A 119 -6.96 -8.30 6.10
N THR A 120 -7.13 -7.41 7.08
CA THR A 120 -8.45 -7.05 7.63
C THR A 120 -8.74 -5.56 7.60
N LEU A 121 -7.82 -4.75 7.07
CA LEU A 121 -7.92 -3.30 7.06
C LEU A 121 -7.38 -2.75 5.74
N ASN A 122 -8.10 -1.82 5.14
CA ASN A 122 -7.58 -0.94 4.10
C ASN A 122 -8.02 0.48 4.45
N GLN A 123 -7.05 1.38 4.63
CA GLN A 123 -7.31 2.75 5.02
C GLN A 123 -6.31 3.70 4.40
N GLY A 124 -6.71 4.95 4.24
CA GLY A 124 -5.85 5.97 3.68
C GLY A 124 -6.60 7.08 2.98
N PHE A 125 -5.82 8.00 2.45
CA PHE A 125 -6.30 9.09 1.64
C PHE A 125 -5.29 9.33 0.51
N ILE A 126 -5.75 9.13 -0.72
CA ILE A 126 -4.99 9.30 -1.95
C ILE A 126 -5.83 10.20 -2.86
N ARG A 127 -5.20 11.18 -3.51
CA ARG A 127 -5.86 12.12 -4.42
C ARG A 127 -4.93 12.55 -5.55
N ASP A 128 -5.52 12.88 -6.70
CA ASP A 128 -5.43 14.15 -7.43
C ASP A 128 -4.15 15.00 -7.23
#